data_AF-A0A6N6Z6P4-F1
#
_entry.id   AF-A0A6N6Z6P4-F1
#
_cell.length_a   1.000
_cell.length_b   1.000
_cell.length_c   1.000
_cell.angle_alpha   90.00
_cell.angle_beta   90.00
_cell.angle_gamma   90.00
#
_symmetry.space_group_name_H-M   'P 1'
#
loop_
_entity.id
_entity.type
_entity.pdbx_description
1 polymer ?
#
loop_
_entity_poly.entity_id
_entity_poly.type
_entity_poly.pdbx_seq_one_letter_code
_entity_poly.pdbx_strand_id
1 'polypeptide(L)'
;MAAMTTTATQRPLRVFVTGASGFVGSAVVQELIAAGHRVLGLARSDESAARVSEAGAAVHRGSLEDLESLQVAASACDGVIHTAFIHDFTNLPASAQRDYAVIEALGETLAGVPTSPSWSPQPARCCPVAAS
;
A
#
# COMPACT_ATOMS: atom_id res chain seq x y z
N MET A 1 11.70 22.59 31.15
CA MET A 1 10.55 21.68 30.98
C MET A 1 10.07 21.82 29.54
N ALA A 2 10.36 20.84 28.69
CA ALA A 2 10.05 20.91 27.26
C ALA A 2 8.57 20.62 27.00
N ALA A 3 7.97 21.39 26.10
CA ALA A 3 6.58 21.30 25.71
C ALA A 3 6.23 19.91 25.18
N MET A 4 5.19 19.29 25.74
CA MET A 4 4.46 18.20 25.11
C MET A 4 3.83 18.74 23.82
N THR A 5 4.47 18.50 22.68
CA THR A 5 3.87 18.76 21.37
C THR A 5 2.65 17.85 21.25
N THR A 6 1.46 18.46 21.27
CA THR A 6 0.19 17.79 20.98
C THR A 6 0.28 17.13 19.61
N THR A 7 0.50 15.81 19.58
CA THR A 7 0.37 15.02 18.35
C THR A 7 -1.11 15.10 17.95
N ALA A 8 -1.40 15.77 16.83
CA ALA A 8 -2.71 15.70 16.24
C ALA A 8 -3.09 14.22 16.08
N THR A 9 -4.21 13.80 16.67
CA THR A 9 -4.72 12.43 16.56
C THR A 9 -4.78 12.06 15.08
N GLN A 10 -3.82 11.26 14.62
CA GLN A 10 -3.73 10.88 13.22
C GLN A 10 -4.91 9.94 12.95
N ARG A 11 -5.89 10.40 12.17
CA ARG A 11 -7.08 9.60 11.87
C ARG A 11 -6.64 8.30 11.19
N PRO A 12 -7.22 7.15 11.56
CA PRO A 12 -6.88 5.88 10.93
C PRO A 12 -7.26 5.91 9.45
N LEU A 13 -6.27 5.79 8.57
CA LEU A 13 -6.45 5.74 7.12
C LEU A 13 -6.75 4.31 6.65
N ARG A 14 -7.45 4.18 5.53
CA ARG A 14 -7.58 2.95 4.76
C ARG A 14 -6.57 3.01 3.61
N VAL A 15 -5.64 2.05 3.56
CA VAL A 15 -4.58 2.02 2.55
C VAL A 15 -4.71 0.76 1.71
N PHE A 16 -4.78 0.94 0.39
CA PHE A 16 -4.72 -0.17 -0.56
C PHE A 16 -3.26 -0.49 -0.89
N VAL A 17 -2.84 -1.74 -0.71
CA VAL A 17 -1.45 -2.17 -0.93
C VAL A 17 -1.40 -3.24 -2.00
N THR A 18 -0.77 -2.94 -3.14
CA THR A 18 -0.41 -3.99 -4.11
C THR A 18 0.87 -4.68 -3.66
N GLY A 19 0.97 -5.99 -3.88
CA GLY A 19 2.15 -6.75 -3.46
C GLY A 19 2.21 -6.99 -1.96
N ALA A 20 1.07 -6.88 -1.27
CA ALA A 20 0.94 -7.01 0.19
C ALA A 20 1.50 -8.33 0.76
N SER A 21 1.45 -9.43 -0.02
CA SER A 21 2.05 -10.72 0.38
C SER A 21 3.54 -10.87 0.02
N GLY A 22 4.16 -9.83 -0.56
CA GLY A 22 5.52 -9.85 -1.08
C GLY A 22 6.57 -9.37 -0.07
N PHE A 23 7.83 -9.33 -0.50
CA PHE A 23 8.96 -8.97 0.35
C PHE A 23 8.82 -7.58 0.98
N VAL A 24 8.65 -6.54 0.15
CA VAL A 24 8.48 -5.16 0.64
C VAL A 24 7.07 -4.95 1.21
N GLY A 25 6.05 -5.39 0.48
CA GLY A 25 4.66 -5.15 0.85
C GLY A 25 4.28 -5.72 2.22
N SER A 26 4.80 -6.89 2.61
CA SER A 26 4.49 -7.49 3.92
C SER A 26 5.00 -6.63 5.08
N ALA A 27 6.22 -6.09 5.00
CA ALA A 27 6.75 -5.16 5.99
C ALA A 27 5.93 -3.88 6.06
N VAL A 28 5.53 -3.34 4.90
CA VAL A 28 4.66 -2.15 4.83
C VAL A 28 3.30 -2.41 5.50
N VAL A 29 2.67 -3.56 5.24
CA VAL A 29 1.39 -3.92 5.86
C VAL A 29 1.52 -3.97 7.39
N GLN A 30 2.59 -4.58 7.91
CA GLN A 30 2.83 -4.66 9.35
C GLN A 30 2.98 -3.26 9.98
N GLU A 31 3.79 -2.39 9.37
CA GLU A 31 3.99 -1.02 9.86
C GLU A 31 2.69 -0.19 9.82
N LEU A 32 1.90 -0.31 8.75
CA LEU A 32 0.61 0.38 8.64
C LEU A 32 -0.37 -0.07 9.73
N ILE A 33 -0.45 -1.38 9.99
CA ILE A 33 -1.32 -1.93 11.03
C ILE A 33 -0.83 -1.51 12.42
N ALA A 34 0.48 -1.56 12.67
CA ALA A 34 1.10 -1.10 13.92
C ALA A 34 0.86 0.40 14.17
N ALA A 35 0.82 1.20 13.12
CA ALA A 35 0.45 2.62 13.16
C ALA A 35 -1.06 2.88 13.33
N GLY A 36 -1.89 1.83 13.39
CA GLY A 36 -3.34 1.93 13.59
C GLY A 36 -4.13 2.21 12.30
N HIS A 37 -3.54 2.00 11.13
CA HIS A 37 -4.23 2.10 9.84
C HIS A 37 -4.89 0.78 9.45
N ARG A 38 -5.91 0.86 8.59
CA ARG A 38 -6.57 -0.30 7.99
C ARG A 38 -5.95 -0.57 6.64
N VAL A 39 -5.57 -1.82 6.39
CA VAL A 39 -4.94 -2.22 5.13
C VAL A 39 -5.90 -3.09 4.33
N LEU A 40 -6.00 -2.81 3.03
CA LEU A 40 -6.60 -3.66 2.01
C LEU A 40 -5.47 -4.15 1.09
N GLY A 41 -5.14 -5.44 1.13
CA GLY A 41 -4.04 -6.02 0.35
C GLY A 41 -4.52 -6.77 -0.89
N LEU A 42 -3.91 -6.50 -2.05
CA LEU A 42 -4.17 -7.25 -3.28
C LEU A 42 -3.59 -8.68 -3.19
N ALA A 43 -4.41 -9.69 -3.48
CA ALA A 43 -3.99 -11.09 -3.55
C ALA A 43 -4.54 -11.80 -4.80
N ARG A 44 -3.62 -12.38 -5.59
CA ARG A 44 -3.95 -13.12 -6.82
C ARG A 44 -4.23 -14.61 -6.61
N SER A 45 -3.76 -15.18 -5.49
CA SER A 45 -3.90 -16.61 -5.16
C SER A 45 -4.41 -16.78 -3.73
N ASP A 46 -4.89 -17.99 -3.41
CA ASP A 46 -5.33 -18.34 -2.06
C ASP A 46 -4.19 -18.25 -1.05
N GLU A 47 -2.98 -18.65 -1.46
CA GLU A 47 -1.77 -18.54 -0.64
C GLU A 47 -1.43 -17.07 -0.32
N SER A 48 -1.48 -16.18 -1.30
CA SER A 48 -1.31 -14.75 -1.07
C SER A 48 -2.40 -14.18 -0.18
N ALA A 49 -3.65 -14.61 -0.35
CA ALA A 49 -4.78 -14.16 0.46
C ALA A 49 -4.65 -14.59 1.92
N ALA A 50 -4.18 -15.81 2.16
CA ALA A 50 -3.88 -16.32 3.50
C ALA A 50 -2.80 -15.46 4.17
N ARG A 51 -1.67 -15.21 3.50
CA ARG A 51 -0.59 -14.34 4.04
C ARG A 51 -1.06 -12.94 4.38
N VAL A 52 -1.88 -12.32 3.52
CA VAL A 52 -2.42 -10.98 3.77
C VAL A 52 -3.38 -10.99 4.98
N SER A 53 -4.20 -12.03 5.10
CA SER A 53 -5.14 -12.19 6.23
C SER A 53 -4.40 -12.45 7.55
N GLU A 54 -3.38 -13.31 7.54
CA GLU A 54 -2.50 -13.60 8.68
C GLU A 54 -1.76 -12.35 9.17
N ALA A 55 -1.40 -11.45 8.24
CA ALA A 55 -0.82 -10.16 8.57
C ALA A 55 -1.83 -9.18 9.22
N GLY A 56 -3.12 -9.51 9.28
CA GLY A 56 -4.17 -8.66 9.86
C GLY A 56 -4.80 -7.67 8.87
N ALA A 57 -4.51 -7.79 7.57
CA ALA A 57 -5.08 -6.95 6.53
C ALA A 57 -6.33 -7.58 5.90
N ALA A 58 -7.24 -6.76 5.38
CA ALA A 58 -8.33 -7.21 4.53
C ALA A 58 -7.79 -7.63 3.15
N VAL A 59 -8.42 -8.62 2.52
CA VAL A 59 -8.00 -9.12 1.20
C VAL A 59 -8.86 -8.54 0.11
N HIS A 60 -8.23 -7.96 -0.90
CA HIS A 60 -8.83 -7.71 -2.22
C HIS A 60 -8.35 -8.78 -3.20
N ARG A 61 -9.25 -9.65 -3.65
CA ARG A 61 -8.92 -10.67 -4.66
C ARG A 61 -8.86 -10.04 -6.03
N GLY A 62 -7.75 -10.19 -6.73
CA GLY A 62 -7.55 -9.61 -8.05
C GLY A 62 -6.14 -9.79 -8.60
N SER A 63 -5.92 -9.30 -9.81
CA SER A 63 -4.63 -9.31 -10.51
C SER A 63 -4.20 -7.88 -10.82
N LEU A 64 -2.90 -7.68 -11.03
CA LEU A 64 -2.39 -6.42 -11.58
C LEU A 64 -2.88 -6.14 -13.00
N GLU A 65 -3.36 -7.16 -13.71
CA GLU A 65 -3.89 -7.04 -15.07
C GLU A 65 -5.35 -6.58 -15.10
N ASP A 66 -6.03 -6.57 -13.95
CA ASP A 66 -7.43 -6.16 -13.81
C ASP A 66 -7.51 -4.71 -13.30
N LEU A 67 -7.28 -3.76 -14.21
CA LEU A 67 -7.17 -2.34 -13.87
C LEU A 67 -8.45 -1.78 -13.24
N GLU A 68 -9.63 -2.18 -13.72
CA GLU A 68 -10.91 -1.76 -13.17
C GLU A 68 -11.04 -2.16 -11.70
N SER A 69 -10.69 -3.41 -11.37
CA SER A 69 -10.68 -3.90 -9.99
C SER A 69 -9.69 -3.14 -9.10
N LEU A 70 -8.53 -2.73 -9.63
CA LEU A 70 -7.58 -1.89 -8.91
C LEU A 70 -8.13 -0.50 -8.64
N GLN A 71 -8.81 0.12 -9.61
CA GLN A 71 -9.44 1.43 -9.45
C GLN A 71 -10.58 1.38 -8.42
N VAL A 72 -11.39 0.32 -8.43
CA VAL A 72 -12.43 0.09 -7.41
C VAL A 72 -11.81 -0.01 -6.02
N ALA A 73 -10.75 -0.79 -5.85
CA ALA A 73 -10.06 -0.93 -4.57
C ALA A 73 -9.43 0.39 -4.09
N ALA A 74 -8.78 1.12 -5.00
CA ALA A 74 -8.14 2.40 -4.72
C ALA A 74 -9.15 3.48 -4.34
N SER A 75 -10.29 3.57 -5.02
CA SER A 75 -11.34 4.57 -4.74
C SER A 75 -12.03 4.36 -3.38
N ALA A 76 -11.98 3.14 -2.85
CA ALA A 76 -12.49 2.81 -1.52
C ALA A 76 -11.50 3.11 -0.38
N CYS A 77 -10.31 3.63 -0.69
CA CYS A 77 -9.21 3.86 0.24
C CYS A 77 -8.76 5.33 0.25
N ASP A 78 -8.10 5.74 1.33
CA ASP A 78 -7.53 7.08 1.49
C ASP A 78 -6.16 7.22 0.82
N GLY A 79 -5.53 6.10 0.48
CA GLY A 79 -4.23 6.08 -0.20
C GLY A 79 -3.89 4.71 -0.77
N VAL A 80 -2.87 4.70 -1.64
CA VAL A 80 -2.38 3.50 -2.31
C VAL A 80 -0.87 3.39 -2.13
N ILE A 81 -0.38 2.18 -1.87
CA ILE A 81 1.04 1.83 -1.91
C ILE A 81 1.22 0.70 -2.92
N HIS A 82 1.91 0.99 -4.03
CA HIS A 82 2.18 0.01 -5.08
C HIS A 82 3.56 -0.63 -4.88
N THR A 83 3.59 -1.93 -4.58
CA THR A 83 4.85 -2.70 -4.43
C THR A 83 4.86 -4.01 -5.23
N ALA A 84 3.84 -4.24 -6.06
CA ALA A 84 3.78 -5.41 -6.92
C ALA A 84 4.40 -5.14 -8.29
N PHE A 85 5.09 -6.14 -8.82
CA PHE A 85 5.62 -6.15 -10.18
C PHE A 85 5.39 -7.55 -10.79
N ILE A 86 5.08 -7.62 -12.08
CA ILE A 86 5.00 -8.90 -12.79
C ILE A 86 6.43 -9.34 -13.11
N HIS A 87 6.92 -10.33 -12.39
CA HIS A 87 8.30 -10.83 -12.47
C HIS A 87 8.54 -11.75 -13.68
N ASP A 88 8.09 -11.33 -14.87
CA ASP A 88 8.51 -11.95 -16.11
C ASP A 88 9.77 -11.24 -16.63
N PHE A 89 10.92 -11.77 -16.23
CA PHE A 89 12.24 -11.27 -16.64
C PHE A 89 12.62 -11.68 -18.06
N THR A 90 11.88 -12.59 -18.69
CA THR A 90 12.08 -12.95 -20.10
C THR A 90 11.46 -11.93 -21.04
N ASN A 91 10.47 -11.17 -20.56
CA ASN A 91 9.82 -10.09 -21.28
C ASN A 91 9.67 -8.82 -20.41
N LEU A 92 10.82 -8.28 -20.01
CA LEU A 92 10.89 -7.05 -19.22
C LEU A 92 10.11 -5.86 -19.83
N PRO A 93 10.14 -5.60 -21.16
CA PRO A 93 9.37 -4.50 -21.74
C PRO A 93 7.86 -4.64 -21.50
N ALA A 94 7.30 -5.84 -21.67
CA ALA A 94 5.90 -6.07 -21.38
C ALA A 94 5.58 -5.95 -19.89
N SER A 95 6.47 -6.40 -19.01
CA SER A 95 6.32 -6.24 -17.56
C SER A 95 6.33 -4.77 -17.14
N ALA A 96 7.22 -3.95 -17.71
CA ALA A 96 7.27 -2.50 -17.48
C ALA A 96 6.03 -1.78 -18.03
N GLN A 97 5.54 -2.18 -19.21
CA GLN A 97 4.32 -1.60 -19.78
C GLN A 97 3.09 -1.88 -18.91
N ARG A 98 2.97 -3.10 -18.37
CA ARG A 98 1.88 -3.44 -17.44
C ARG A 98 1.99 -2.64 -16.14
N ASP A 99 3.21 -2.51 -15.60
CA ASP A 99 3.44 -1.71 -14.39
C ASP A 99 3.06 -0.24 -14.60
N TYR A 100 3.42 0.33 -15.75
CA TYR A 100 2.99 1.69 -16.13
C TYR A 100 1.47 1.84 -16.16
N ALA A 101 0.76 0.91 -16.81
CA ALA A 101 -0.70 0.94 -16.88
C ALA A 101 -1.37 0.85 -15.50
N VAL A 102 -0.78 0.08 -14.58
CA VAL A 102 -1.24 0.01 -13.18
C VAL A 102 -1.05 1.34 -12.48
N ILE A 103 0.15 1.93 -12.57
CA ILE A 103 0.46 3.21 -11.92
C ILE A 103 -0.46 4.32 -12.44
N GLU A 104 -0.72 4.34 -13.74
CA GLU A 104 -1.64 5.29 -14.37
C GLU A 104 -3.06 5.12 -13.83
N ALA A 105 -3.61 3.89 -13.86
CA ALA A 105 -4.96 3.62 -13.35
C ALA A 105 -5.14 3.99 -11.87
N LEU A 106 -4.16 3.67 -11.03
CA LEU A 106 -4.16 4.04 -9.61
C LEU A 106 -4.05 5.56 -9.43
N GLY A 107 -3.18 6.22 -10.20
CA GLY A 107 -2.96 7.66 -10.16
C GLY A 107 -4.20 8.45 -10.57
N GLU A 108 -4.87 8.05 -11.65
CA GLU A 108 -6.12 8.66 -12.12
C GLU A 108 -7.23 8.59 -11.05
N THR A 109 -7.33 7.44 -10.38
CA THR A 109 -8.31 7.23 -9.30
C THR A 109 -8.08 8.21 -8.14
N LEU A 110 -6.82 8.52 -7.85
CA LEU A 110 -6.43 9.36 -6.73
C LEU A 110 -6.27 10.86 -7.10
N ALA A 111 -6.35 11.23 -8.38
CA ALA A 111 -6.17 12.62 -8.81
C ALA A 111 -7.22 13.59 -8.20
N GLY A 112 -8.34 13.07 -7.69
CA GLY A 112 -9.39 13.83 -7.01
C GLY A 112 -9.38 13.78 -5.48
N VAL A 113 -8.51 12.98 -4.83
CA VAL A 113 -8.48 12.94 -3.36
C VAL A 113 -7.75 14.16 -2.79
N PRO A 114 -8.31 14.86 -1.79
CA PRO A 114 -7.64 16.00 -1.17
C PRO A 114 -6.32 15.55 -0.55
N THR A 115 -5.21 15.97 -1.14
CA THR A 115 -3.88 15.82 -0.54
C THR A 115 -3.88 16.57 0.78
N SER A 116 -3.46 15.94 1.89
CA SER A 116 -3.42 16.65 3.17
C SER A 116 -2.50 17.88 3.03
N PRO A 117 -2.95 19.11 3.38
CA PRO A 117 -2.12 20.30 3.30
C PRO A 117 -0.98 20.30 4.34
N SER A 118 -0.99 19.33 5.26
CA SER A 118 -0.06 19.21 6.39
C SER A 118 1.11 18.27 6.14
N TRP A 119 1.27 17.69 4.94
CA TRP A 119 2.46 16.88 4.67
C TRP A 119 3.70 17.79 4.68
N SER A 120 4.33 17.82 5.84
CA SER A 120 5.68 18.32 6.06
C SER A 120 6.56 17.07 6.15
N PRO A 121 7.63 16.95 5.33
CA PRO A 121 8.52 15.82 5.42
C PRO A 121 9.13 15.80 6.82
N GLN A 122 8.63 14.89 7.68
CA GLN A 122 9.32 14.60 8.92
C GLN A 122 10.59 13.85 8.54
N PRO A 123 11.74 14.13 9.19
CA PRO A 123 12.91 13.30 9.02
C PRO A 123 12.47 11.86 9.33
N ALA A 124 12.77 10.94 8.42
CA ALA A 124 12.38 9.54 8.54
C ALA A 124 12.63 9.08 9.97
N ARG A 125 11.55 8.83 10.71
CA ARG A 125 11.67 8.09 11.97
C ARG A 125 12.03 6.70 11.52
N CYS A 126 13.33 6.42 11.39
CA CYS A 126 13.79 5.05 11.29
C CYS A 126 13.18 4.33 12.48
N CYS A 127 12.28 3.39 12.25
CA CYS A 127 11.97 2.38 13.24
C CYS A 127 13.33 1.90 13.78
N PRO A 128 13.54 1.87 15.11
CA PRO A 128 14.74 1.27 15.64
C PRO A 128 14.68 -0.20 15.21
N VAL A 129 15.38 -0.54 14.13
CA VAL A 129 15.63 -1.93 13.79
C VAL A 129 16.35 -2.46 15.02
N ALA A 130 15.68 -3.30 15.79
CA ALA A 130 16.30 -3.97 16.91
C ALA A 130 17.45 -4.79 16.31
N ALA A 131 18.67 -4.35 16.53
CA ALA A 131 19.86 -5.07 16.15
C ALA A 131 19.83 -6.42 16.88
N SER A 132 19.58 -7.49 16.13
CA SER A 132 19.81 -8.87 16.55
C SER A 132 21.27 -9.24 16.32
#